data_AF-A0A838IIH4-F1
#
_entry.id   AF-A0A838IIH4-F1
#
_cell.length_a   1.000
_cell.length_b   1.000
_cell.length_c   1.000
_cell.angle_alpha   90.00
_cell.angle_beta   90.00
_cell.angle_gamma   90.00
#
_symmetry.space_group_name_H-M   'P 1'
#
loop_
_entity.id
_entity.type
_entity.pdbx_description
1 polymer ?
#
loop_
_entity_poly.entity_id
_entity_poly.type
_entity_poly.pdbx_seq_one_letter_code
_entity_poly.pdbx_strand_id
1 'polypeptide(L)'
;MRLQILRGKIRDLDLDKLTIILREVPDHASDLSLSLEDDQFLETAREAHYHELDVTVAAKSDGGRTWTVVELAFLSANIEPESR
;
A
#
# COMPACT_ATOMS: atom_id res chain seq x y z
N MET A 1 7.13 -9.38 15.78
CA MET A 1 6.80 -9.05 14.38
C MET A 1 5.38 -9.45 14.04
N ARG A 2 4.59 -8.53 13.47
CA ARG A 2 3.23 -8.79 12.96
C ARG A 2 3.17 -8.38 11.49
N LEU A 3 2.83 -9.30 10.61
CA LEU A 3 2.55 -9.02 9.20
C LEU A 3 1.05 -8.73 9.03
N GLN A 4 0.70 -7.67 8.30
CA GLN A 4 -0.66 -7.39 7.90
C GLN A 4 -0.72 -7.07 6.41
N ILE A 5 -1.78 -7.56 5.77
CA ILE A 5 -2.12 -7.21 4.40
C ILE A 5 -3.24 -6.18 4.48
N LEU A 6 -3.02 -5.06 3.80
CA LEU A 6 -3.85 -3.89 3.82
C LEU A 6 -4.31 -3.58 2.40
N ARG A 7 -5.56 -3.15 2.25
CA ARG A 7 -6.10 -2.73 0.95
C ARG A 7 -6.64 -1.33 1.03
N GLY A 8 -6.32 -0.52 0.02
CA GLY A 8 -6.65 0.90 0.06
C GLY A 8 -6.22 1.68 -1.17
N LYS A 9 -6.25 3.00 -1.02
CA LYS A 9 -5.72 3.97 -1.99
C LYS A 9 -4.61 4.77 -1.35
N ILE A 10 -3.64 5.17 -2.15
CA ILE A 10 -2.57 6.06 -1.71
C ILE A 10 -3.12 7.48 -1.76
N ARG A 11 -3.20 8.11 -0.59
CA ARG A 11 -3.69 9.49 -0.45
C ARG A 11 -2.57 10.49 -0.61
N ASP A 12 -1.41 10.16 -0.09
CA ASP A 12 -0.27 11.06 -0.04
C ASP A 12 1.03 10.23 -0.07
N LEU A 13 2.03 10.76 -0.75
CA LEU A 13 3.32 10.13 -0.94
C LEU A 13 4.42 11.17 -0.75
N ASP A 14 5.16 11.02 0.34
CA ASP A 14 6.38 11.77 0.64
C ASP A 14 7.61 10.88 0.34
N LEU A 15 8.77 11.50 0.14
CA LEU A 15 9.97 10.88 -0.44
C LEU A 15 10.34 9.50 0.13
N ASP A 16 10.14 9.30 1.43
CA ASP A 16 10.38 8.03 2.16
C ASP A 16 9.14 7.48 2.90
N LYS A 17 7.98 8.14 2.78
CA LYS A 17 6.77 7.80 3.52
C LYS A 17 5.54 7.75 2.64
N LEU A 18 4.82 6.65 2.76
CA LEU A 18 3.56 6.41 2.06
C LEU A 18 2.40 6.54 3.04
N THR A 19 1.45 7.43 2.75
CA THR A 19 0.20 7.53 3.49
C THR A 19 -0.92 6.89 2.68
N ILE A 20 -1.41 5.76 3.17
CA ILE A 20 -2.56 5.07 2.58
C ILE A 20 -3.83 5.33 3.38
N ILE A 21 -4.92 5.55 2.66
CA ILE A 21 -6.26 5.40 3.22
C ILE A 21 -6.66 3.95 3.03
N LEU A 22 -6.85 3.27 4.16
CA LEU A 22 -7.39 1.92 4.18
C LEU A 22 -8.89 1.94 3.88
N ARG A 23 -9.33 1.11 2.94
CA ARG A 23 -10.77 0.97 2.61
C ARG A 23 -11.47 -0.13 3.40
N GLU A 24 -10.73 -1.13 3.86
CA GLU A 24 -11.29 -2.30 4.54
C GLU A 24 -11.22 -2.24 6.07
N VAL A 25 -10.83 -1.12 6.70
CA VAL A 25 -10.92 -1.00 8.16
C VAL A 25 -12.35 -0.56 8.50
N PRO A 26 -13.19 -1.42 9.12
CA PRO A 26 -14.64 -1.24 9.15
C PRO A 26 -15.15 -0.01 9.92
N ASP A 27 -14.30 0.69 10.67
CA ASP A 27 -14.77 1.66 11.67
C ASP A 27 -14.17 3.06 11.52
N HIS A 28 -13.01 3.21 10.87
CA HIS A 28 -12.38 4.51 10.65
C HIS A 28 -11.62 4.49 9.34
N ALA A 29 -11.79 5.53 8.52
CA ALA A 29 -10.82 5.92 7.50
C ALA A 29 -9.55 6.40 8.22
N SER A 30 -8.86 5.48 8.89
CA SER A 30 -7.60 5.74 9.56
C SER A 30 -6.53 5.83 8.49
N ASP A 31 -5.95 7.02 8.36
CA ASP A 31 -4.72 7.17 7.60
C ASP A 31 -3.64 6.33 8.27
N LEU A 32 -3.00 5.45 7.50
CA LEU A 32 -1.86 4.68 7.96
C LEU A 32 -0.62 5.16 7.21
N SER A 33 0.34 5.69 7.95
CA SER A 33 1.66 6.01 7.43
C SER A 33 2.54 4.75 7.47
N LEU A 34 3.06 4.39 6.31
CA LEU A 34 3.96 3.27 6.08
C LEU A 34 5.31 3.79 5.62
N SER A 35 6.40 3.20 6.12
CA SER A 35 7.75 3.47 5.63
C SER A 35 8.05 2.60 4.42
N LEU A 36 8.61 3.22 3.37
CA LEU A 36 9.12 2.54 2.18
C LEU A 36 10.63 2.36 2.34
N GLU A 37 11.11 1.12 2.40
CA GLU A 37 12.55 0.83 2.45
C GLU A 37 13.15 0.61 1.05
N ASP A 38 12.31 0.50 0.01
CA ASP A 38 12.72 0.15 -1.35
C ASP A 38 12.15 1.14 -2.37
N ASP A 39 13.02 1.63 -3.27
CA ASP A 39 12.67 2.56 -4.35
C ASP A 39 11.63 1.97 -5.33
N GLN A 40 11.60 0.65 -5.52
CA GLN A 40 10.61 0.00 -6.38
C GLN A 40 9.18 0.15 -5.83
N PHE A 41 9.04 0.14 -4.49
CA PHE A 41 7.74 0.41 -3.87
C PHE A 41 7.35 1.88 -4.03
N LEU A 42 8.32 2.80 -4.04
CA LEU A 42 8.06 4.22 -4.30
C LEU A 42 7.53 4.44 -5.71
N GLU A 43 8.12 3.82 -6.73
CA GLU A 43 7.63 3.94 -8.12
C GLU A 43 6.21 3.38 -8.28
N THR A 44 5.95 2.19 -7.73
CA THR A 44 4.63 1.56 -7.78
C THR A 44 3.60 2.40 -7.02
N ALA A 45 3.99 2.96 -5.87
CA ALA A 45 3.17 3.87 -5.09
C ALA A 45 2.84 5.17 -5.83
N ARG A 46 3.82 5.75 -6.54
CA ARG A 46 3.63 6.95 -7.37
C ARG A 46 2.61 6.71 -8.46
N GLU A 47 2.73 5.60 -9.16
CA GLU A 47 1.80 5.25 -10.23
C GLU A 47 0.38 5.04 -9.69
N ALA A 48 0.22 4.32 -8.57
CA ALA A 48 -1.08 4.16 -7.93
C ALA A 48 -1.68 5.49 -7.45
N HIS A 49 -0.85 6.39 -6.90
CA HIS A 49 -1.32 7.70 -6.47
C HIS A 49 -1.75 8.57 -7.66
N TYR A 50 -0.93 8.62 -8.72
CA TYR A 50 -1.19 9.42 -9.92
C TYR A 50 -2.43 8.94 -10.68
N HIS A 51 -2.63 7.63 -10.77
CA HIS A 51 -3.79 7.03 -11.45
C HIS A 51 -4.97 6.73 -10.52
N GLU A 52 -4.88 7.14 -9.25
CA GLU A 52 -5.88 6.85 -8.20
C GLU A 52 -6.27 5.36 -8.12
N LEU A 53 -5.30 4.44 -8.31
CA LEU A 53 -5.53 3.00 -8.33
C LEU A 53 -5.68 2.42 -6.93
N ASP A 54 -6.47 1.36 -6.85
CA ASP A 54 -6.50 0.48 -5.68
C ASP A 54 -5.16 -0.27 -5.55
N VAL A 55 -4.65 -0.39 -4.33
CA VAL A 55 -3.43 -1.15 -4.02
C VAL A 55 -3.64 -2.12 -2.86
N THR A 56 -2.95 -3.24 -2.92
CA THR A 56 -2.70 -4.13 -1.80
C THR A 56 -1.28 -3.87 -1.28
N VAL A 57 -1.16 -3.65 0.02
CA VAL A 57 0.11 -3.40 0.70
C VAL A 57 0.30 -4.43 1.80
N ALA A 58 1.35 -5.23 1.72
CA ALA A 58 1.80 -6.03 2.85
C ALA A 58 2.78 -5.20 3.68
N ALA A 59 2.47 -5.04 4.96
CA ALA A 59 3.30 -4.28 5.89
C ALA A 59 3.65 -5.12 7.12
N LYS A 60 4.92 -5.05 7.54
CA LYS A 60 5.42 -5.64 8.79
C LYS A 60 5.50 -4.57 9.88
N SER A 61 5.07 -4.91 11.09
CA SER A 61 5.33 -4.13 12.30
C SER A 61 6.31 -4.90 13.20
N ASP A 62 7.36 -4.22 13.66
CA ASP A 62 8.35 -4.78 14.59
C ASP A 62 7.96 -4.66 16.08
N GLY A 63 6.66 -4.46 16.37
CA GLY A 63 6.19 -4.29 17.75
C GLY A 63 6.16 -2.83 18.25
N GLY A 64 6.40 -1.87 17.34
CA GLY A 64 6.16 -0.44 17.55
C GLY A 64 4.96 0.10 16.76
N ARG A 65 4.82 1.43 16.74
CA ARG A 65 3.80 2.14 15.91
C ARG A 65 4.17 2.22 14.43
N THR A 66 5.40 1.86 14.07
CA THR A 66 5.91 1.92 12.71
C THR A 66 5.56 0.65 11.95
N TRP A 67 5.10 0.84 10.72
CA TRP A 67 4.81 -0.22 9.77
C TRP A 67 5.70 -0.01 8.55
N THR A 68 6.30 -1.09 8.09
CA THR A 68 7.22 -1.08 6.97
C THR A 68 6.64 -1.87 5.83
N VAL A 69 6.58 -1.29 4.64
CA VAL A 69 6.13 -1.97 3.43
C VAL A 69 7.13 -3.06 3.08
N VAL A 70 6.61 -4.27 2.86
CA VAL A 70 7.39 -5.41 2.35
C VAL A 70 6.90 -5.87 0.99
N GLU A 71 5.67 -5.51 0.62
CA GLU A 71 5.11 -5.78 -0.70
C GLU A 71 4.07 -4.71 -1.02
N LEU A 72 4.05 -4.23 -2.27
CA LEU A 72 3.06 -3.30 -2.76
C LEU A 72 2.68 -3.71 -4.19
N ALA A 73 1.39 -3.91 -4.43
CA ALA A 73 0.88 -4.32 -5.73
C ALA A 73 -0.42 -3.60 -6.06
N PHE A 74 -0.67 -3.33 -7.33
CA PHE A 74 -1.97 -2.85 -7.79
C PHE A 74 -3.03 -3.93 -7.59
N LEU A 75 -4.19 -3.52 -7.07
CA LEU A 75 -5.43 -4.27 -7.20
C LEU A 75 -5.94 -4.04 -8.63
N SER A 76 -5.21 -4.58 -9.59
CA SER A 76 -5.74 -4.74 -10.93
C SER A 76 -6.92 -5.69 -10.81
N ALA A 77 -8.13 -5.20 -11.09
CA ALA A 77 -9.26 -6.06 -11.31
C ALA A 77 -8.85 -7.09 -12.37
N ASN A 78 -8.63 -8.33 -11.94
CA ASN A 78 -8.51 -9.51 -12.78
C ASN A 78 -7.71 -9.27 -14.08
N ILE A 79 -6.37 -9.30 -14.01
CA ILE A 79 -5.62 -9.64 -15.22
C ILE A 79 -5.91 -11.13 -15.44
N GLU A 80 -7.03 -11.43 -16.11
CA GLU A 80 -7.18 -12.73 -16.77
C GLU A 80 -5.95 -12.87 -17.65
N PRO A 81 -5.15 -13.93 -17.51
CA PRO A 81 -4.16 -14.22 -18.53
C PRO A 81 -4.96 -14.43 -19.82
N GLU A 82 -4.86 -13.48 -20.76
CA GLU A 82 -5.35 -13.67 -22.12
C GLU A 82 -4.73 -14.97 -22.64
N SER A 83 -5.50 -16.04 -22.57
CA SER A 83 -5.19 -17.30 -23.24
C SER A 83 -5.42 -17.04 -24.72
N ARG A 84 -4.34 -16.85 -25.49
CA ARG A 84 -4.42 -16.84 -26.94
C ARG A 84 -3.28 -17.59 -27.58
#